data_AF-A0A1G9A0F7-F1
#
_entry.id   AF-A0A1G9A0F7-F1
#
_cell.length_a   1.000
_cell.length_b   1.000
_cell.length_c   1.000
_cell.angle_alpha   90.00
_cell.angle_beta   90.00
_cell.angle_gamma   90.00
#
_symmetry.space_group_name_H-M   'P 1'
#
loop_
_entity.id
_entity.type
_entity.pdbx_description
1 polymer ?
#
loop_
_entity_poly.entity_id
_entity_poly.type
_entity_poly.pdbx_seq_one_letter_code
_entity_poly.pdbx_strand_id
1 'polypeptide(L)'
;MAGGEEYQDTSLPLPPGVEESLCQCGGITGLIEQLPADAVLERESSVHRALGDPLRLKILTMLSVQPLCVCVVKAVLGIADSKLSYHLGVLKKANLIAGEAQGNWIIYRLTAEGEAWAQQIVDDNGS
;
A
#
# COMPACT_ATOMS: atom_id res chain seq x y z
N MET A 1 -32.56 30.06 5.98
CA MET A 1 -32.60 29.23 7.20
C MET A 1 -33.07 27.84 6.80
N ALA A 2 -32.13 26.91 6.64
CA ALA A 2 -32.35 25.47 6.52
C ALA A 2 -31.16 24.90 7.31
N GLY A 3 -31.36 24.56 8.58
CA GLY A 3 -31.96 23.30 8.96
C GLY A 3 -30.78 22.35 9.19
N GLY A 4 -30.08 22.56 10.30
CA GLY A 4 -28.99 21.68 10.74
C GLY A 4 -29.60 20.35 11.14
N GLU A 5 -29.35 19.33 10.34
CA GLU A 5 -29.71 17.96 10.68
C GLU A 5 -28.65 17.44 11.65
N GLU A 6 -28.93 17.61 12.95
CA GLU A 6 -28.27 16.85 14.01
C GLU A 6 -28.52 15.35 13.75
N TYR A 7 -27.48 14.64 13.36
CA TYR A 7 -27.47 13.17 13.31
C TYR A 7 -27.49 12.65 14.75
N GLN A 8 -28.68 12.61 15.36
CA GLN A 8 -28.90 11.99 16.65
C GLN A 8 -28.76 10.46 16.48
N ASP A 9 -27.68 9.94 17.06
CA ASP A 9 -27.64 8.71 17.85
C ASP A 9 -28.93 7.86 17.79
N THR A 10 -29.03 6.97 16.78
CA THR A 10 -30.16 6.05 16.64
C THR A 10 -29.68 4.61 16.75
N SER A 11 -29.72 4.11 17.99
CA SER A 11 -30.05 2.73 18.36
C SER A 11 -29.44 1.61 17.51
N LEU A 12 -28.12 1.63 17.26
CA LEU A 12 -27.42 0.41 16.92
C LEU A 12 -27.40 -0.49 18.17
N PRO A 13 -27.84 -1.77 18.10
CA PRO A 13 -27.65 -2.71 19.19
C PRO A 13 -26.16 -3.06 19.27
N LEU A 14 -25.41 -2.27 20.04
CA LEU A 14 -23.97 -2.44 20.21
C LEU A 14 -23.68 -3.38 21.39
N PRO A 15 -22.65 -4.24 21.29
CA PRO A 15 -22.11 -4.91 22.46
C PRO A 15 -21.63 -3.88 23.50
N PRO A 16 -21.81 -4.10 24.82
CA PRO A 16 -21.47 -3.11 25.85
C PRO A 16 -20.04 -2.55 25.76
N GLY A 17 -19.06 -3.38 25.39
CA GLY A 17 -17.67 -2.93 25.24
C GLY A 17 -17.44 -2.03 24.02
N VAL A 18 -18.26 -2.14 22.97
CA VAL A 18 -18.17 -1.28 21.78
C VAL A 18 -18.84 0.06 22.06
N GLU A 19 -19.99 0.04 22.74
CA GLU A 19 -20.69 1.25 23.17
C GLU A 19 -19.80 2.11 24.08
N GLU A 20 -19.17 1.50 25.10
CA GLU A 20 -18.25 2.21 25.99
C GLU A 20 -17.06 2.83 25.23
N SER A 21 -16.45 2.08 24.30
CA SER A 21 -15.32 2.57 23.50
C SER A 21 -15.71 3.71 22.56
N LEU A 22 -16.92 3.65 21.97
CA LEU A 22 -17.44 4.72 21.13
C LEU A 22 -17.74 5.97 21.95
N CYS A 23 -18.35 5.83 23.13
CA CYS A 23 -18.57 6.97 24.04
C CYS A 23 -17.24 7.67 24.39
N GLN A 24 -16.17 6.90 24.65
CA GLN A 24 -14.84 7.46 24.96
C GLN A 24 -14.25 8.29 23.81
N CYS A 25 -14.60 7.99 22.56
CA CYS A 25 -14.09 8.68 21.40
C CYS A 25 -15.05 9.74 20.83
N GLY A 26 -16.15 10.07 21.51
CA GLY A 26 -17.13 11.07 21.06
C GLY A 26 -18.27 10.52 20.19
N GLY A 27 -18.57 9.22 20.33
CA GLY A 27 -19.60 8.52 19.57
C GLY A 27 -19.19 8.31 18.11
N ILE A 28 -20.17 8.07 17.24
CA ILE A 28 -19.94 7.88 15.79
C ILE A 28 -19.30 9.11 15.18
N THR A 29 -19.75 10.31 15.56
CA THR A 29 -19.18 11.58 15.06
C THR A 29 -17.70 11.70 15.40
N GLY A 30 -17.34 11.49 16.67
CA GLY A 30 -15.93 11.56 17.08
C GLY A 30 -15.07 10.46 16.48
N LEU A 31 -15.64 9.29 16.15
CA LEU A 31 -14.95 8.27 15.35
C LEU A 31 -14.69 8.74 13.91
N ILE A 32 -15.69 9.32 13.25
CA ILE A 32 -15.56 9.85 11.88
C ILE A 32 -14.49 10.95 11.82
N GLU A 33 -14.44 11.84 12.82
CA GLU A 33 -13.45 12.92 12.91
C GLU A 33 -12.00 12.41 13.06
N GLN A 34 -11.82 11.17 13.54
CA GLN A 34 -10.51 10.53 13.67
C GLN A 34 -10.08 9.77 12.41
N LEU A 35 -11.00 9.52 11.46
CA LEU A 35 -10.65 8.84 10.23
C LEU A 35 -9.74 9.75 9.36
N PRO A 36 -8.71 9.18 8.72
CA PRO A 36 -7.98 9.90 7.69
C PRO A 36 -8.93 10.33 6.57
N ALA A 37 -8.59 11.43 5.89
CA ALA A 37 -9.33 11.83 4.69
C ALA A 37 -9.35 10.70 3.64
N ASP A 38 -10.46 10.55 2.92
CA ASP A 38 -10.65 9.53 1.88
C ASP A 38 -9.50 9.48 0.86
N ALA A 39 -8.92 10.63 0.51
CA ALA A 39 -7.78 10.71 -0.40
C ALA A 39 -6.54 9.93 0.13
N VAL A 40 -6.32 9.92 1.44
CA VAL A 40 -5.27 9.14 2.08
C VAL A 40 -5.62 7.65 2.00
N LEU A 41 -6.86 7.29 2.33
CA LEU A 41 -7.32 5.90 2.28
C LEU A 41 -7.24 5.31 0.86
N GLU A 42 -7.57 6.09 -0.17
CA GLU A 42 -7.47 5.66 -1.56
C GLU A 42 -6.01 5.48 -2.03
N ARG A 43 -5.11 6.36 -1.58
CA ARG A 43 -3.67 6.20 -1.80
C ARG A 43 -3.18 4.90 -1.17
N GLU A 44 -3.45 4.69 0.12
CA GLU A 44 -3.04 3.47 0.83
C GLU A 44 -3.65 2.21 0.21
N SER A 45 -4.91 2.27 -0.22
CA SER A 45 -5.57 1.17 -0.91
C SER A 45 -4.88 0.82 -2.24
N SER A 46 -4.41 1.81 -2.99
CA SER A 46 -3.62 1.61 -4.21
C SER A 46 -2.30 0.88 -3.92
N VAL A 47 -1.58 1.30 -2.89
CA VAL A 47 -0.32 0.67 -2.45
C VAL A 47 -0.58 -0.77 -1.99
N HIS A 48 -1.56 -1.00 -1.13
CA HIS A 48 -1.91 -2.34 -0.66
C HIS A 48 -2.33 -3.27 -1.82
N ARG A 49 -3.10 -2.76 -2.79
CA ARG A 49 -3.42 -3.51 -4.01
C ARG A 49 -2.18 -3.86 -4.84
N ALA A 50 -1.12 -3.04 -4.79
CA ALA A 50 0.16 -3.34 -5.41
C ALA A 50 0.95 -4.42 -4.63
N LEU A 51 0.86 -4.41 -3.32
CA LEU A 51 1.56 -5.36 -2.44
C LEU A 51 0.87 -6.74 -2.35
N GLY A 52 -0.44 -6.82 -2.61
CA GLY A 52 -1.22 -8.07 -2.47
C GLY A 52 -0.92 -9.20 -3.47
N ASP A 53 0.18 -9.18 -4.22
CA ASP A 53 0.57 -10.28 -5.13
C ASP A 53 2.00 -10.77 -4.84
N PRO A 54 2.21 -12.08 -4.69
CA PRO A 54 3.51 -12.64 -4.33
C PRO A 54 4.65 -12.34 -5.32
N LEU A 55 4.38 -12.21 -6.62
CA LEU A 55 5.42 -11.89 -7.61
C LEU A 55 5.89 -10.44 -7.46
N ARG A 56 4.96 -9.51 -7.18
CA ARG A 56 5.32 -8.12 -6.89
C ARG A 56 6.15 -8.01 -5.62
N LEU A 57 5.81 -8.76 -4.57
CA LEU A 57 6.62 -8.80 -3.35
C LEU A 57 8.02 -9.36 -3.60
N LYS A 58 8.15 -10.41 -4.42
CA LYS A 58 9.47 -10.92 -4.83
C LYS A 58 10.28 -9.88 -5.60
N ILE A 59 9.67 -9.15 -6.53
CA ILE A 59 10.36 -8.07 -7.26
C ILE A 59 10.87 -7.01 -6.29
N LEU A 60 10.02 -6.54 -5.37
CA LEU A 60 10.43 -5.52 -4.39
C LEU A 60 11.57 -6.02 -3.48
N THR A 61 11.49 -7.27 -3.03
CA THR A 61 12.56 -7.91 -2.23
C THR A 61 13.87 -8.04 -3.00
N MET A 62 13.81 -8.36 -4.30
CA MET A 62 15.01 -8.38 -5.14
C MET A 62 15.61 -6.98 -5.30
N LEU A 63 14.77 -5.96 -5.43
CA LEU A 63 15.18 -4.56 -5.60
C LEU A 63 15.66 -3.92 -4.30
N SER A 64 15.28 -4.43 -3.13
CA SER A 64 15.82 -3.98 -1.84
C SER A 64 17.26 -4.42 -1.63
N VAL A 65 17.68 -5.53 -2.26
CA VAL A 65 19.08 -5.96 -2.26
C VAL A 65 19.94 -5.02 -3.12
N GLN A 66 19.49 -4.71 -4.33
CA GLN A 66 20.17 -3.77 -5.23
C GLN A 66 19.27 -3.35 -6.41
N PRO A 67 19.58 -2.24 -7.11
CA PRO A 67 18.94 -1.91 -8.38
C PRO A 67 19.19 -2.98 -9.46
N LEU A 68 18.16 -3.35 -10.21
CA LEU A 68 18.22 -4.44 -11.21
C LEU A 68 17.64 -4.02 -12.56
N CYS A 69 18.23 -4.51 -13.64
CA CYS A 69 17.61 -4.42 -14.97
C CYS A 69 16.51 -5.47 -15.13
N VAL A 70 15.60 -5.22 -16.09
CA VAL A 70 14.49 -6.14 -16.40
C VAL A 70 14.96 -7.57 -16.71
N CYS A 71 16.14 -7.74 -17.31
CA CYS A 71 16.67 -9.04 -17.68
C CYS A 71 17.02 -9.90 -16.46
N VAL A 72 17.58 -9.30 -15.42
CA VAL A 72 17.89 -10.02 -14.17
C VAL A 72 16.60 -10.42 -13.46
N VAL A 73 15.63 -9.50 -13.37
CA VAL A 73 14.32 -9.78 -12.77
C VAL A 73 13.63 -10.94 -13.50
N LYS A 74 13.65 -10.93 -14.84
CA LYS A 74 13.10 -12.01 -15.66
C LYS A 74 13.82 -13.34 -15.41
N ALA A 75 15.15 -13.34 -15.38
CA ALA A 75 15.94 -14.55 -15.20
C ALA A 75 15.65 -15.23 -13.86
N VAL A 76 15.41 -14.47 -12.79
CA VAL A 76 15.08 -15.02 -11.47
C VAL A 76 13.63 -15.52 -11.40
N LEU A 77 12.68 -14.79 -11.99
CA LEU A 77 11.25 -15.13 -11.88
C LEU A 77 10.79 -16.18 -12.90
N GLY A 78 11.46 -16.32 -14.04
CA GLY A 78 11.09 -17.29 -15.08
C GLY A 78 9.73 -17.05 -15.73
N ILE A 79 9.24 -15.80 -15.73
CA ILE A 79 7.91 -15.44 -16.26
C ILE A 79 7.99 -14.80 -17.66
N ALA A 80 6.85 -14.79 -18.35
CA ALA A 80 6.69 -14.12 -19.64
C ALA A 80 6.85 -12.59 -19.53
N ASP A 81 7.35 -11.97 -20.60
CA ASP A 81 7.64 -10.52 -20.64
C ASP A 81 6.41 -9.64 -20.44
N SER A 82 5.26 -10.05 -20.98
CA SER A 82 3.99 -9.35 -20.80
C SER A 82 3.56 -9.33 -19.34
N LYS A 83 3.74 -10.46 -18.63
CA LYS A 83 3.43 -10.58 -17.21
C LYS A 83 4.38 -9.75 -16.36
N LEU A 84 5.69 -9.82 -16.63
CA LEU A 84 6.68 -9.01 -15.92
C LEU A 84 6.41 -7.51 -16.10
N SER A 85 6.17 -7.07 -17.34
CA SER A 85 5.87 -5.67 -17.66
C SER A 85 4.61 -5.17 -16.94
N TYR A 86 3.58 -6.02 -16.84
CA TYR A 86 2.39 -5.72 -16.06
C TYR A 86 2.72 -5.47 -14.58
N HIS A 87 3.44 -6.40 -13.93
CA HIS A 87 3.79 -6.25 -12.51
C HIS A 87 4.67 -5.01 -12.26
N LEU A 88 5.67 -4.75 -13.11
CA LEU A 88 6.51 -3.55 -13.02
C LEU A 88 5.67 -2.27 -13.21
N GLY A 89 4.72 -2.29 -14.14
CA GLY A 89 3.81 -1.17 -14.38
C GLY A 89 2.92 -0.88 -13.17
N VAL A 90 2.39 -1.91 -12.50
CA VAL A 90 1.57 -1.73 -11.29
C VAL A 90 2.41 -1.19 -10.13
N LEU A 91 3.60 -1.75 -9.91
CA LEU A 91 4.52 -1.26 -8.86
C LEU A 91 4.94 0.20 -9.11
N LYS A 92 5.19 0.58 -10.36
CA LYS A 92 5.51 1.96 -10.74
C LYS A 92 4.34 2.91 -10.52
N LYS A 93 3.11 2.49 -10.84
CA LYS A 93 1.89 3.28 -10.60
C LYS A 93 1.61 3.50 -9.11
N ALA A 94 1.95 2.51 -8.28
CA ALA A 94 1.88 2.62 -6.83
C ALA A 94 3.09 3.34 -6.21
N ASN A 95 3.96 3.93 -7.03
CA ASN A 95 5.15 4.65 -6.59
C ASN A 95 6.10 3.82 -5.71
N LEU A 96 6.10 2.48 -5.84
CA LEU A 96 7.00 1.60 -5.08
C LEU A 96 8.36 1.41 -5.75
N ILE A 97 8.39 1.53 -7.08
CA ILE A 97 9.61 1.41 -7.88
C ILE A 97 9.73 2.57 -8.88
N ALA A 98 10.96 2.94 -9.18
CA ALA A 98 11.31 3.83 -10.27
C ALA A 98 12.21 3.09 -11.27
N GLY A 99 12.09 3.44 -12.55
CA GLY A 99 12.91 2.87 -13.62
C GLY A 99 13.60 3.99 -14.40
N GLU A 100 14.91 3.87 -14.58
CA GLU A 100 15.73 4.86 -15.29
C GLU A 100 16.45 4.22 -16.47
N ALA A 101 16.48 4.94 -17.60
CA ALA A 101 17.17 4.49 -18.80
C ALA A 101 18.68 4.70 -18.64
N GLN A 102 19.45 3.63 -18.81
CA GLN A 102 20.91 3.62 -18.82
C GLN A 102 21.38 2.89 -20.06
N GLY A 103 21.67 3.65 -21.12
CA GLY A 103 22.01 3.11 -22.44
C GLY A 103 20.87 2.25 -23.00
N ASN A 104 21.14 0.97 -23.23
CA ASN A 104 20.18 0.02 -23.79
C ASN A 104 19.26 -0.63 -22.75
N TRP A 105 19.40 -0.27 -21.46
CA TRP A 105 18.71 -0.93 -20.37
C TRP A 105 17.85 0.05 -19.56
N ILE A 106 16.81 -0.48 -18.92
CA ILE A 106 16.09 0.21 -17.86
C ILE A 106 16.47 -0.46 -16.54
N ILE A 107 17.03 0.32 -15.63
CA ILE A 107 17.40 -0.11 -14.28
C ILE A 107 16.28 0.31 -13.33
N TYR A 108 15.71 -0.66 -12.63
CA TYR A 108 14.70 -0.43 -11.60
C TYR A 108 15.35 -0.32 -10.23
N ARG A 109 14.83 0.58 -9.40
CA ARG A 109 15.18 0.80 -8.01
C ARG A 109 13.91 0.95 -7.17
N LEU A 110 14.02 0.73 -5.86
CA LEU A 110 12.97 1.16 -4.94
C LEU A 110 12.91 2.69 -4.91
N THR A 111 11.70 3.22 -4.68
CA THR A 111 11.51 4.61 -4.26
C THR A 111 11.59 4.70 -2.74
N ALA A 112 11.49 5.90 -2.17
CA ALA A 112 11.37 6.07 -0.72
C ALA A 112 10.18 5.29 -0.12
N GLU A 113 9.06 5.19 -0.86
CA GLU A 113 7.87 4.43 -0.43
C GLU A 113 8.11 2.92 -0.50
N GLY A 114 8.81 2.45 -1.55
CA GLY A 114 9.24 1.06 -1.65
C GLY A 114 10.28 0.66 -0.60
N GLU A 115 11.19 1.57 -0.24
CA GLU A 115 12.19 1.36 0.81
C GLU A 115 11.54 1.28 2.20
N ALA A 116 10.58 2.17 2.50
CA ALA A 116 9.82 2.13 3.75
C ALA A 116 9.08 0.80 3.93
N TRP A 117 8.50 0.27 2.86
CA TRP A 117 7.92 -1.07 2.86
C TRP A 117 8.97 -2.17 3.07
N ALA A 118 10.11 -2.08 2.38
CA ALA A 118 11.14 -3.12 2.44
C ALA A 118 11.74 -3.27 3.84
N GLN A 119 11.88 -2.16 4.59
CA GLN A 119 12.33 -2.19 5.98
C GLN A 119 11.43 -3.08 6.86
N GLN A 120 10.12 -3.04 6.65
CA GLN A 120 9.16 -3.81 7.44
C GLN A 120 9.25 -5.34 7.22
N ILE A 121 9.64 -5.78 6.02
CA ILE A 121 9.76 -7.22 5.70
C ILE A 121 11.13 -7.79 6.03
N VAL A 122 12.18 -6.97 5.98
CA VAL A 122 13.54 -7.44 6.30
C VAL A 122 13.65 -7.81 7.79
N ASP A 123 12.87 -7.15 8.66
CA ASP A 123 12.80 -7.47 10.09
C ASP A 123 12.25 -8.88 10.37
N ASP A 124 11.41 -9.44 9.48
CA ASP A 124 10.84 -10.79 9.62
C ASP A 124 11.71 -11.91 9.01
N ASN A 125 12.74 -11.57 8.23
CA ASN A 125 13.66 -12.55 7.62
C ASN A 125 14.87 -12.91 8.52
N GLY A 126 14.86 -12.48 9.79
CA GLY A 126 15.96 -12.75 10.71
C GLY A 126 15.66 -12.38 12.17
N SER A 127 14.93 -13.26 12.87
CA SER A 127 15.13 -13.56 14.29
C SER A 127 15.03 -15.07 14.50
#